data_AF-A0A2M9JHQ7-F1
#
_entry.id   AF-A0A2M9JHQ7-F1
#
_cell.length_a   1.000
_cell.length_b   1.000
_cell.length_c   1.000
_cell.angle_alpha   90.00
_cell.angle_beta   90.00
_cell.angle_gamma   90.00
#
_symmetry.space_group_name_H-M   'P 1'
#
loop_
_entity.id
_entity.type
_entity.pdbx_description
1 polymer ?
#
loop_
_entity_poly.entity_id
_entity_poly.type
_entity_poly.pdbx_seq_one_letter_code
_entity_poly.pdbx_strand_id
1 'polypeptide(L)'
;MGYPRRFRPVVKFEVYVIAAHRHPVATLPEISELVRCCAVFVPGDPAREGRVAFWRPDGGRPPHTEAGNPEELSLALPGDAGAEHASVPAVLLPVRAALPVLTRARATAQAHQTAVFWGAASVLALQFAARGLLLPGLTATDHDAWRAGPLRAEDLERVRELAAAMPPEAHATPLDGPEPLRLPAPEALLRAFLDAVADALPRSPAASLAAGAPAFAATEPQQVPEHRAWAADVAAGHDAGVRISLRVEVPGLDRAVPGAEDEERVAFRAVLQMHSVSDPALVADATEVWAASRASAKAFGPRARMDALLALRRAARAWTPLAPLLSAAVPDALDLADEEITDLLGTGARDLAAAGVDVHWPRQLARRLSARAVIGPPGEGSPGGESPDRFRTTTPSFLSADALLAFNWRFALGD
;
A
#
# COMPACT_ATOMS: atom_id res chain seq x y z
N MET A 1 -3.82 50.68 51.92
CA MET A 1 -3.14 50.28 50.67
C MET A 1 -3.19 48.75 50.61
N GLY A 2 -4.29 48.19 50.12
CA GLY A 2 -4.56 46.75 50.12
C GLY A 2 -4.46 46.21 48.69
N TYR A 3 -3.58 45.23 48.49
CA TYR A 3 -3.40 44.54 47.21
C TYR A 3 -4.65 43.70 46.86
N PRO A 4 -5.25 43.87 45.67
CA PRO A 4 -6.39 43.06 45.26
C PRO A 4 -5.94 41.68 44.77
N ARG A 5 -6.55 40.63 45.35
CA ARG A 5 -6.46 39.24 44.89
C ARG A 5 -6.99 39.14 43.45
N ARG A 6 -6.14 38.71 42.51
CA ARG A 6 -6.56 38.35 41.15
C ARG A 6 -7.43 37.08 41.22
N PHE A 7 -8.69 37.22 40.82
CA PHE A 7 -9.57 36.09 40.51
C PHE A 7 -8.99 35.30 39.34
N ARG A 8 -8.80 33.98 39.52
CA ARG A 8 -8.59 33.05 38.41
C ARG A 8 -9.88 33.01 37.58
N PRO A 9 -9.84 33.05 36.24
CA PRO A 9 -11.03 32.75 35.46
C PRO A 9 -11.29 31.25 35.60
N VAL A 10 -12.43 30.92 36.20
CA VAL A 10 -12.98 29.56 36.19
C VAL A 10 -13.33 29.25 34.75
N VAL A 11 -12.54 28.39 34.11
CA VAL A 11 -12.88 27.85 32.79
C VAL A 11 -14.09 26.96 32.98
N LYS A 12 -15.23 27.42 32.48
CA LYS A 12 -16.44 26.62 32.32
C LYS A 12 -16.02 25.41 31.48
N PHE A 13 -16.08 24.21 32.03
CA PHE A 13 -16.10 22.99 31.23
C PHE A 13 -17.45 23.01 30.50
N GLU A 14 -17.52 23.78 29.41
CA GLU A 14 -18.48 23.49 28.38
C GLU A 14 -18.14 22.09 27.89
N VAL A 15 -19.08 21.18 28.16
CA VAL A 15 -19.11 19.86 27.58
C VAL A 15 -19.12 20.09 26.07
N TYR A 16 -17.93 20.09 25.46
CA TYR A 16 -17.81 19.82 24.04
C TYR A 16 -18.39 18.43 23.88
N VAL A 17 -19.65 18.39 23.44
CA VAL A 17 -20.19 17.22 22.75
C VAL A 17 -19.31 17.13 21.51
N ILE A 18 -18.19 16.41 21.62
CA ILE A 18 -17.60 15.79 20.45
C ILE A 18 -18.78 15.04 19.86
N ALA A 19 -19.26 15.49 18.72
CA ALA A 19 -20.17 14.72 17.90
C ALA A 19 -19.38 13.47 17.54
N ALA A 20 -19.39 12.48 18.44
CA ALA A 20 -18.85 11.17 18.20
C ALA A 20 -19.73 10.65 17.08
N HIS A 21 -19.21 10.71 15.87
CA HIS A 21 -19.84 10.14 14.69
C HIS A 21 -19.93 8.65 14.96
N ARG A 22 -21.04 8.22 15.58
CA ARG A 22 -21.34 6.83 15.82
C ARG A 22 -21.72 6.29 14.46
N HIS A 23 -20.79 5.61 13.81
CA HIS A 23 -21.19 4.67 12.78
C HIS A 23 -22.03 3.61 13.49
N PRO A 24 -23.33 3.48 13.19
CA PRO A 24 -24.15 2.45 13.80
C PRO A 24 -23.53 1.11 13.37
N VAL A 25 -23.01 0.37 14.35
CA VAL A 25 -22.48 -0.98 14.14
C VAL A 25 -23.56 -1.94 14.61
N ALA A 26 -23.85 -2.96 13.81
CA ALA A 26 -24.79 -4.00 14.22
C ALA A 26 -24.40 -4.60 15.59
N THR A 27 -25.37 -4.68 16.48
CA THR A 27 -25.26 -5.29 17.80
C THR A 27 -25.08 -6.80 17.69
N LEU A 28 -24.57 -7.45 18.75
CA LEU A 28 -24.37 -8.92 18.74
C LEU A 28 -25.66 -9.71 18.43
N PRO A 29 -26.84 -9.36 18.96
CA PRO A 29 -28.09 -10.00 18.57
C PRO A 29 -28.43 -9.81 17.08
N GLU A 30 -28.31 -8.58 16.56
CA GLU A 30 -28.55 -8.28 15.14
C GLU A 30 -27.62 -9.09 14.25
N ILE A 31 -26.34 -9.19 14.60
CA ILE A 31 -25.37 -9.99 13.85
C ILE A 31 -25.76 -11.47 13.88
N SER A 32 -26.13 -12.01 15.04
CA SER A 32 -26.52 -13.43 15.17
C SER A 32 -27.73 -13.81 14.30
N GLU A 33 -28.64 -12.87 14.05
CA GLU A 33 -29.77 -13.07 13.13
C GLU A 33 -29.32 -12.90 11.66
N LEU A 34 -28.60 -11.82 11.33
CA LEU A 34 -28.16 -11.53 9.97
C LEU A 34 -27.24 -12.60 9.36
N VAL A 35 -26.37 -13.24 10.15
CA VAL A 35 -25.47 -14.28 9.62
C VAL A 35 -26.25 -15.49 9.08
N ARG A 36 -27.52 -15.67 9.47
CA ARG A 36 -28.41 -16.75 9.00
C ARG A 36 -29.17 -16.37 7.73
N CYS A 37 -29.14 -15.10 7.33
CA CYS A 37 -29.77 -14.62 6.11
C CYS A 37 -28.87 -14.89 4.89
N CYS A 38 -29.49 -14.99 3.71
CA CYS A 38 -28.76 -14.86 2.46
C CYS A 38 -28.13 -13.46 2.36
N ALA A 39 -26.89 -13.38 1.87
CA ALA A 39 -26.22 -12.13 1.57
C ALA A 39 -25.92 -12.02 0.06
N VAL A 40 -26.23 -10.86 -0.53
CA VAL A 40 -25.87 -10.50 -1.92
C VAL A 40 -25.26 -9.10 -1.93
N PHE A 41 -24.19 -8.91 -2.71
CA PHE A 41 -23.58 -7.59 -2.87
C PHE A 41 -24.25 -6.84 -4.01
N VAL A 42 -24.64 -5.60 -3.74
CA VAL A 42 -25.20 -4.64 -4.70
C VAL A 42 -24.14 -3.55 -4.93
N PRO A 43 -23.46 -3.54 -6.10
CA PRO A 43 -22.44 -2.53 -6.41
C PRO A 43 -23.00 -1.10 -6.41
N GLY A 44 -22.16 -0.12 -6.08
CA GLY A 44 -22.45 1.31 -6.18
C GLY A 44 -21.34 2.06 -6.93
N ASP A 45 -21.62 3.30 -7.34
CA ASP A 45 -20.65 4.23 -7.93
C ASP A 45 -20.67 5.55 -7.13
N PRO A 46 -19.59 5.92 -6.40
CA PRO A 46 -18.33 5.18 -6.27
C PRO A 46 -18.46 3.88 -5.45
N ALA A 47 -17.44 3.03 -5.50
CA ALA A 47 -17.50 1.67 -4.96
C ALA A 47 -17.94 1.61 -3.48
N ARG A 48 -17.58 2.59 -2.65
CA ARG A 48 -18.02 2.68 -1.25
C ARG A 48 -19.53 2.85 -1.04
N GLU A 49 -20.27 3.32 -2.04
CA GLU A 49 -21.74 3.37 -2.03
C GLU A 49 -22.37 1.99 -2.26
N GLY A 50 -21.55 0.95 -2.50
CA GLY A 50 -21.99 -0.43 -2.53
C GLY A 50 -22.61 -0.88 -1.20
N ARG A 51 -23.58 -1.78 -1.29
CA ARG A 51 -24.36 -2.28 -0.16
C ARG A 51 -24.42 -3.79 -0.15
N VAL A 52 -24.55 -4.39 1.02
CA VAL A 52 -24.78 -5.84 1.18
C VAL A 52 -26.22 -6.01 1.64
N ALA A 53 -27.02 -6.68 0.82
CA ALA A 53 -28.40 -6.96 1.12
C ALA A 53 -28.54 -8.32 1.81
N PHE A 54 -29.22 -8.33 2.96
CA PHE A 54 -29.57 -9.53 3.71
C PHE A 54 -31.05 -9.84 3.55
N TRP A 55 -31.37 -11.04 3.10
CA TRP A 55 -32.74 -11.49 2.84
C TRP A 55 -32.92 -12.94 3.28
N ARG A 56 -34.18 -13.41 3.42
CA ARG A 56 -34.46 -14.79 3.85
C ARG A 56 -35.06 -15.62 2.71
N PRO A 57 -34.53 -16.84 2.43
CA PRO A 57 -35.09 -17.75 1.43
C PRO A 57 -36.55 -18.15 1.66
N ASP A 58 -37.01 -18.12 2.91
CA ASP A 58 -38.39 -18.44 3.30
C ASP A 58 -39.39 -17.30 3.01
N GLY A 59 -38.93 -16.19 2.43
CA GLY A 59 -39.73 -14.99 2.18
C GLY A 59 -40.02 -14.18 3.46
N GLY A 60 -39.50 -14.60 4.61
CA GLY A 60 -39.63 -13.88 5.87
C GLY A 60 -38.90 -12.54 5.85
N ARG A 61 -39.41 -11.58 6.62
CA ARG A 61 -38.73 -10.29 6.77
C ARG A 61 -37.40 -10.47 7.52
N PRO A 62 -36.27 -9.95 7.00
CA PRO A 62 -34.98 -9.94 7.72
C PRO A 62 -35.06 -9.11 9.00
N PRO A 63 -34.13 -9.32 9.96
CA PRO A 63 -34.11 -8.55 11.21
C PRO A 63 -33.91 -7.06 10.94
N HIS A 64 -34.58 -6.21 11.74
CA HIS A 64 -34.32 -4.77 11.72
C HIS A 64 -32.91 -4.49 12.26
N THR A 65 -32.21 -3.55 11.65
CA THR A 65 -30.88 -3.11 12.07
C THR A 65 -30.81 -1.60 11.99
N GLU A 66 -30.28 -0.91 13.02
CA GLU A 66 -30.15 0.57 12.98
C GLU A 66 -29.30 1.07 11.80
N ALA A 67 -28.33 0.26 11.35
CA ALA A 67 -27.40 0.62 10.28
C ALA A 67 -27.90 0.24 8.87
N GLY A 68 -29.09 -0.37 8.75
CA GLY A 68 -29.57 -0.95 7.51
C GLY A 68 -30.91 -0.38 7.08
N ASN A 69 -31.10 -0.26 5.78
CA ASN A 69 -32.34 0.23 5.18
C ASN A 69 -33.17 -0.95 4.67
N PRO A 70 -34.43 -1.11 5.12
CA PRO A 70 -35.32 -2.11 4.56
C PRO A 70 -35.77 -1.69 3.16
N GLU A 71 -35.57 -2.55 2.16
CA GLU A 71 -35.98 -2.33 0.77
C GLU A 71 -36.51 -3.63 0.15
N GLU A 72 -37.31 -3.52 -0.90
CA GLU A 72 -37.70 -4.65 -1.74
C GLU A 72 -36.63 -4.85 -2.81
N LEU A 73 -35.97 -6.00 -2.82
CA LEU A 73 -34.87 -6.31 -3.73
C LEU A 73 -35.35 -7.27 -4.82
N SER A 74 -35.10 -6.89 -6.08
CA SER A 74 -35.32 -7.77 -7.23
C SER A 74 -34.17 -8.77 -7.36
N LEU A 75 -34.50 -10.06 -7.31
CA LEU A 75 -33.56 -11.18 -7.46
C LEU A 75 -34.03 -12.11 -8.58
N ALA A 76 -33.08 -12.76 -9.25
CA ALA A 76 -33.36 -13.88 -10.13
C ALA A 76 -33.25 -15.18 -9.32
N LEU A 77 -34.40 -15.78 -9.00
CA LEU A 77 -34.48 -17.01 -8.21
C LEU A 77 -34.92 -18.18 -9.08
N PRO A 78 -34.60 -19.44 -8.71
CA PRO A 78 -35.12 -20.60 -9.42
C PRO A 78 -36.66 -20.65 -9.37
N GLY A 79 -37.29 -20.75 -10.53
CA GLY A 79 -38.72 -20.97 -10.75
C GLY A 79 -38.99 -22.17 -11.66
N ASP A 80 -40.23 -22.35 -12.10
CA ASP A 80 -40.66 -23.55 -12.84
C ASP A 80 -40.09 -23.58 -14.27
N ALA A 81 -39.88 -22.42 -14.88
CA ALA A 81 -39.39 -22.28 -16.26
C ALA A 81 -37.92 -21.87 -16.37
N GLY A 82 -37.17 -21.82 -15.27
CA GLY A 82 -35.79 -21.35 -15.22
C GLY A 82 -35.56 -20.34 -14.10
N ALA A 83 -34.76 -19.30 -14.36
CA ALA A 83 -34.63 -18.19 -13.42
C ALA A 83 -35.78 -17.19 -13.64
N GLU A 84 -36.44 -16.77 -12.56
CA GLU A 84 -37.56 -15.84 -12.58
C GLU A 84 -37.28 -14.64 -11.67
N HIS A 85 -37.82 -13.49 -12.04
CA HIS A 85 -37.78 -12.30 -11.20
C HIS A 85 -38.66 -12.48 -9.95
N ALA A 86 -38.06 -12.29 -8.77
CA ALA A 86 -38.75 -12.26 -7.49
C ALA A 86 -38.39 -10.99 -6.73
N SER A 87 -39.40 -10.29 -6.20
CA SER A 87 -39.21 -9.22 -5.22
C SER A 87 -39.18 -9.84 -3.83
N VAL A 88 -38.09 -9.60 -3.09
CA VAL A 88 -37.93 -10.10 -1.72
C VAL A 88 -37.65 -8.96 -0.75
N PRO A 89 -38.19 -9.02 0.48
CA PRO A 89 -37.82 -8.07 1.52
C PRO A 89 -36.36 -8.29 1.93
N ALA A 90 -35.56 -7.23 1.85
CA ALA A 90 -34.15 -7.22 2.20
C ALA A 90 -33.83 -6.07 3.16
N VAL A 91 -32.76 -6.23 3.94
CA VAL A 91 -32.12 -5.12 4.68
C VAL A 91 -30.75 -4.88 4.08
N LEU A 92 -30.54 -3.67 3.57
CA LEU A 92 -29.30 -3.27 2.91
C LEU A 92 -28.41 -2.52 3.91
N LEU A 93 -27.22 -3.07 4.17
CA LEU A 93 -26.19 -2.41 4.96
C LEU A 93 -25.11 -1.81 4.04
N PRO A 94 -24.63 -0.58 4.30
CA PRO A 94 -23.39 -0.10 3.71
C PRO A 94 -22.26 -1.09 3.98
N VAL A 95 -21.31 -1.24 3.04
CA VAL A 95 -20.21 -2.23 3.17
C VAL A 95 -19.50 -2.14 4.52
N ARG A 96 -19.20 -0.92 5.01
CA ARG A 96 -18.56 -0.71 6.32
C ARG A 96 -19.36 -1.32 7.48
N ALA A 97 -20.69 -1.22 7.46
CA ALA A 97 -21.57 -1.78 8.49
C ALA A 97 -21.78 -3.29 8.32
N ALA A 98 -21.68 -3.81 7.10
CA ALA A 98 -21.78 -5.23 6.80
C ALA A 98 -20.51 -6.03 7.21
N LEU A 99 -19.32 -5.43 7.16
CA LEU A 99 -18.04 -6.11 7.44
C LEU A 99 -18.02 -6.89 8.77
N PRO A 100 -18.46 -6.34 9.93
CA PRO A 100 -18.52 -7.10 11.18
C PRO A 100 -19.49 -8.27 11.14
N VAL A 101 -20.58 -8.18 10.36
CA VAL A 101 -21.55 -9.28 10.18
C VAL A 101 -20.91 -10.39 9.36
N LEU A 102 -20.36 -10.06 8.19
CA LEU A 102 -19.78 -11.00 7.23
C LEU A 102 -18.56 -11.73 7.80
N THR A 103 -17.65 -11.01 8.47
CA THR A 103 -16.47 -11.64 9.10
C THR A 103 -16.86 -12.65 10.19
N ARG A 104 -17.96 -12.40 10.92
CA ARG A 104 -18.50 -13.38 11.89
C ARG A 104 -19.25 -14.52 11.22
N ALA A 105 -19.98 -14.27 10.13
CA ALA A 105 -20.69 -15.30 9.36
C ALA A 105 -19.74 -16.43 8.96
N ARG A 106 -18.55 -16.06 8.44
CA ARG A 106 -17.50 -17.02 8.05
C ARG A 106 -17.09 -18.00 9.16
N ALA A 107 -17.15 -17.58 10.43
CA ALA A 107 -16.74 -18.39 11.57
C ALA A 107 -17.90 -19.11 12.26
N THR A 108 -19.14 -18.91 11.80
CA THR A 108 -20.35 -19.38 12.47
C THR A 108 -20.93 -20.60 11.74
N ALA A 109 -21.09 -21.71 12.45
CA ALA A 109 -21.59 -22.96 11.85
C ALA A 109 -23.03 -22.87 11.31
N GLN A 110 -23.85 -22.00 11.89
CA GLN A 110 -25.24 -21.77 11.48
C GLN A 110 -25.39 -20.65 10.43
N ALA A 111 -24.30 -20.10 9.92
CA ALA A 111 -24.38 -19.04 8.92
C ALA A 111 -24.82 -19.57 7.56
N HIS A 112 -25.55 -18.74 6.82
CA HIS A 112 -25.96 -19.08 5.46
C HIS A 112 -24.73 -19.10 4.53
N GLN A 113 -24.72 -20.01 3.53
CA GLN A 113 -23.58 -20.22 2.65
C GLN A 113 -23.12 -18.94 1.92
N THR A 114 -24.06 -18.09 1.52
CA THR A 114 -23.77 -16.82 0.84
C THR A 114 -23.15 -15.78 1.79
N ALA A 115 -23.59 -15.75 3.05
CA ALA A 115 -22.98 -14.92 4.09
C ALA A 115 -21.56 -15.42 4.44
N VAL A 116 -21.33 -16.73 4.46
CA VAL A 116 -20.00 -17.34 4.63
C VAL A 116 -19.08 -16.95 3.46
N PHE A 117 -19.57 -17.02 2.22
CA PHE A 117 -18.85 -16.61 1.02
C PHE A 117 -18.41 -15.14 1.08
N TRP A 118 -19.35 -14.22 1.32
CA TRP A 118 -19.04 -12.79 1.46
C TRP A 118 -18.18 -12.49 2.69
N GLY A 119 -18.24 -13.34 3.72
CA GLY A 119 -17.31 -13.35 4.85
C GLY A 119 -15.88 -13.72 4.45
N ALA A 120 -15.69 -14.71 3.59
CA ALA A 120 -14.38 -15.03 3.02
C ALA A 120 -13.83 -13.89 2.15
N ALA A 121 -14.69 -13.29 1.31
CA ALA A 121 -14.34 -12.11 0.52
C ALA A 121 -13.95 -10.92 1.39
N SER A 122 -14.66 -10.70 2.51
CA SER A 122 -14.35 -9.63 3.48
C SER A 122 -12.97 -9.82 4.09
N VAL A 123 -12.62 -11.04 4.50
CA VAL A 123 -11.29 -11.35 5.04
C VAL A 123 -10.20 -11.15 3.98
N LEU A 124 -10.45 -11.55 2.73
CA LEU A 124 -9.51 -11.33 1.63
C LEU A 124 -9.26 -9.83 1.38
N ALA A 125 -10.32 -9.03 1.32
CA ALA A 125 -10.21 -7.58 1.18
C ALA A 125 -9.42 -6.94 2.33
N LEU A 126 -9.69 -7.36 3.57
CA LEU A 126 -8.98 -6.87 4.75
C LEU A 126 -7.49 -7.29 4.73
N GLN A 127 -7.15 -8.47 4.20
CA GLN A 127 -5.76 -8.88 3.99
C GLN A 127 -5.05 -8.00 2.96
N PHE A 128 -5.71 -7.62 1.87
CA PHE A 128 -5.16 -6.67 0.91
C PHE A 128 -4.95 -5.29 1.53
N ALA A 129 -5.94 -4.77 2.25
CA ALA A 129 -5.82 -3.50 2.97
C ALA A 129 -4.70 -3.52 4.03
N ALA A 130 -4.59 -4.61 4.80
CA ALA A 130 -3.52 -4.77 5.80
C ALA A 130 -2.11 -4.81 5.19
N ARG A 131 -2.00 -5.23 3.92
CA ARG A 131 -0.77 -5.19 3.12
C ARG A 131 -0.54 -3.84 2.42
N GLY A 132 -1.41 -2.86 2.63
CA GLY A 132 -1.34 -1.55 1.97
C GLY A 132 -1.69 -1.57 0.49
N LEU A 133 -2.42 -2.59 0.01
CA LEU A 133 -2.82 -2.71 -1.39
C LEU A 133 -4.09 -1.90 -1.67
N LEU A 134 -3.98 -0.58 -1.57
CA LEU A 134 -5.05 0.37 -1.85
C LEU A 134 -4.52 1.40 -2.84
N LEU A 135 -5.14 1.50 -4.01
CA LEU A 135 -4.76 2.49 -5.02
C LEU A 135 -5.84 3.57 -5.17
N PRO A 136 -5.45 4.86 -5.12
CA PRO A 136 -6.36 5.93 -5.45
C PRO A 136 -6.63 5.92 -6.96
N GLY A 137 -7.89 6.15 -7.31
CA GLY A 137 -8.41 6.13 -8.67
C GLY A 137 -9.62 7.06 -8.79
N LEU A 138 -10.04 7.34 -10.01
CA LEU A 138 -11.35 7.94 -10.24
C LEU A 138 -12.29 6.92 -10.88
N THR A 139 -13.56 7.00 -10.53
CA THR A 139 -14.59 6.23 -11.24
C THR A 139 -14.84 6.83 -12.63
N ALA A 140 -15.65 6.15 -13.45
CA ALA A 140 -16.01 6.65 -14.77
C ALA A 140 -16.71 8.03 -14.72
N THR A 141 -17.38 8.31 -13.60
CA THR A 141 -18.12 9.55 -13.32
C THR A 141 -17.28 10.59 -12.56
N ASP A 142 -15.95 10.46 -12.55
CA ASP A 142 -15.00 11.40 -11.93
C ASP A 142 -15.03 11.49 -10.40
N HIS A 143 -15.63 10.50 -9.73
CA HIS A 143 -15.61 10.44 -8.27
C HIS A 143 -14.32 9.82 -7.75
N ASP A 144 -13.81 10.38 -6.66
CA ASP A 144 -12.67 9.81 -5.91
C ASP A 144 -12.99 8.40 -5.43
N ALA A 145 -12.09 7.45 -5.65
CA ALA A 145 -12.25 6.07 -5.20
C ALA A 145 -10.91 5.44 -4.85
N TRP A 146 -10.91 4.50 -3.90
CA TRP A 146 -9.84 3.54 -3.73
C TRP A 146 -10.27 2.20 -4.31
N ARG A 147 -9.32 1.50 -4.93
CA ARG A 147 -9.50 0.12 -5.37
C ARG A 147 -8.49 -0.80 -4.71
N ALA A 148 -8.82 -2.08 -4.60
CA ALA A 148 -7.88 -3.09 -4.14
C ALA A 148 -6.79 -3.28 -5.21
N GLY A 149 -5.54 -3.01 -4.87
CA GLY A 149 -4.44 -3.16 -5.81
C GLY A 149 -3.14 -2.49 -5.37
N PRO A 150 -2.03 -2.75 -6.08
CA PRO A 150 -1.92 -3.68 -7.20
C PRO A 150 -1.89 -5.14 -6.71
N LEU A 151 -2.62 -6.03 -7.39
CA LEU A 151 -2.71 -7.44 -7.01
C LEU A 151 -1.65 -8.27 -7.74
N ARG A 152 -0.93 -9.13 -7.02
CA ARG A 152 0.06 -10.07 -7.60
C ARG A 152 -0.64 -11.25 -8.27
N ALA A 153 0.10 -12.06 -9.04
CA ALA A 153 -0.44 -13.25 -9.67
C ALA A 153 -1.11 -14.20 -8.66
N GLU A 154 -0.51 -14.39 -7.48
CA GLU A 154 -1.06 -15.23 -6.42
C GLU A 154 -2.33 -14.62 -5.81
N ASP A 155 -2.39 -13.29 -5.71
CA ASP A 155 -3.58 -12.59 -5.22
C ASP A 155 -4.74 -12.72 -6.22
N LEU A 156 -4.45 -12.57 -7.52
CA LEU A 156 -5.41 -12.77 -8.60
C LEU A 156 -5.92 -14.21 -8.64
N GLU A 157 -5.07 -15.20 -8.39
CA GLU A 157 -5.49 -16.59 -8.34
C GLU A 157 -6.44 -16.85 -7.16
N ARG A 158 -6.14 -16.32 -5.97
CA ARG A 158 -7.06 -16.40 -4.82
C ARG A 158 -8.41 -15.74 -5.09
N VAL A 159 -8.43 -14.64 -5.85
CA VAL A 159 -9.67 -13.99 -6.29
C VAL A 159 -10.44 -14.89 -7.26
N ARG A 160 -9.77 -15.53 -8.23
CA ARG A 160 -10.41 -16.47 -9.17
C ARG A 160 -10.95 -17.72 -8.48
N GLU A 161 -10.17 -18.32 -7.59
CA GLU A 161 -10.58 -19.49 -6.78
C GLU A 161 -11.81 -19.16 -5.94
N LEU A 162 -11.80 -18.01 -5.27
CA LEU A 162 -12.96 -17.57 -4.49
C LEU A 162 -14.16 -17.31 -5.41
N ALA A 163 -13.99 -16.59 -6.52
CA ALA A 163 -15.06 -16.33 -7.47
C ALA A 163 -15.69 -17.61 -8.06
N ALA A 164 -14.87 -18.64 -8.33
CA ALA A 164 -15.35 -19.94 -8.81
C ALA A 164 -16.21 -20.68 -7.77
N ALA A 165 -16.01 -20.40 -6.48
CA ALA A 165 -16.79 -20.95 -5.37
C ALA A 165 -18.04 -20.11 -5.01
N MET A 166 -18.34 -19.04 -5.77
CA MET A 166 -19.45 -18.14 -5.46
C MET A 166 -20.82 -18.86 -5.59
N PRO A 167 -21.62 -18.95 -4.50
CA PRO A 167 -22.96 -19.53 -4.59
C PRO A 167 -23.86 -18.73 -5.55
N PRO A 168 -24.78 -19.37 -6.29
CA PRO A 168 -25.71 -18.69 -7.19
C PRO A 168 -26.49 -17.55 -6.51
N GLU A 169 -26.97 -17.78 -5.30
CA GLU A 169 -27.75 -16.78 -4.55
C GLU A 169 -26.90 -15.58 -4.09
N ALA A 170 -25.57 -15.70 -4.10
CA ALA A 170 -24.64 -14.62 -3.73
C ALA A 170 -24.50 -13.55 -4.82
N HIS A 171 -24.94 -13.85 -6.04
CA HIS A 171 -24.89 -12.97 -7.21
C HIS A 171 -26.21 -12.96 -7.99
N ALA A 172 -27.32 -13.18 -7.28
CA ALA A 172 -28.65 -13.31 -7.86
C ALA A 172 -29.32 -11.98 -8.25
N THR A 173 -28.69 -10.83 -8.03
CA THR A 173 -29.21 -9.54 -8.50
C THR A 173 -29.02 -9.46 -10.02
N PRO A 174 -30.10 -9.45 -10.83
CA PRO A 174 -29.98 -9.42 -12.28
C PRO A 174 -29.42 -8.08 -12.76
N LEU A 175 -28.70 -8.12 -13.87
CA LEU A 175 -28.26 -6.94 -14.60
C LEU A 175 -29.46 -6.31 -15.32
N ASP A 176 -29.48 -4.98 -15.39
CA ASP A 176 -30.46 -4.26 -16.21
C ASP A 176 -30.33 -4.67 -17.69
N GLY A 177 -31.45 -4.99 -18.32
CA GLY A 177 -31.46 -5.38 -19.72
C GLY A 177 -32.73 -6.12 -20.14
N PRO A 178 -32.84 -6.48 -21.42
CA PRO A 178 -33.91 -7.32 -21.92
C PRO A 178 -33.73 -8.76 -21.44
N GLU A 179 -34.83 -9.52 -21.44
CA GLU A 179 -34.80 -10.98 -21.29
C GLU A 179 -33.91 -11.65 -22.36
N PRO A 180 -33.26 -12.80 -22.07
CA PRO A 180 -33.33 -13.55 -20.81
C PRO A 180 -32.52 -12.88 -19.67
N LEU A 181 -32.91 -13.12 -18.43
CA LEU A 181 -32.18 -12.65 -17.24
C LEU A 181 -30.68 -12.94 -17.29
N ARG A 182 -29.88 -11.91 -17.02
CA ARG A 182 -28.42 -12.00 -16.97
C ARG A 182 -27.94 -11.67 -15.57
N LEU A 183 -27.07 -12.51 -15.03
CA LEU A 183 -26.42 -12.29 -13.74
C LEU A 183 -25.01 -11.68 -13.94
N PRO A 184 -24.50 -10.92 -12.95
CA PRO A 184 -23.13 -10.44 -12.98
C PRO A 184 -22.13 -11.60 -12.97
N ALA A 185 -21.03 -11.45 -13.69
CA ALA A 185 -19.94 -12.43 -13.66
C ALA A 185 -19.32 -12.49 -12.24
N PRO A 186 -19.16 -13.68 -11.63
CA PRO A 186 -18.68 -13.80 -10.24
C PRO A 186 -17.37 -13.07 -9.94
N GLU A 187 -16.37 -13.19 -10.82
CA GLU A 187 -15.08 -12.52 -10.61
C GLU A 187 -15.17 -10.99 -10.69
N ALA A 188 -16.05 -10.46 -11.55
CA ALA A 188 -16.29 -9.02 -11.65
C ALA A 188 -17.02 -8.48 -10.41
N LEU A 189 -18.06 -9.20 -9.95
CA LEU A 189 -18.80 -8.83 -8.75
C LEU A 189 -17.93 -8.90 -7.49
N LEU A 190 -17.11 -9.95 -7.37
CA LEU A 190 -16.16 -10.09 -6.27
C LEU A 190 -15.16 -8.93 -6.28
N ARG A 191 -14.58 -8.57 -7.42
CA ARG A 191 -13.67 -7.42 -7.52
C ARG A 191 -14.34 -6.11 -7.11
N ALA A 192 -15.58 -5.86 -7.56
CA ALA A 192 -16.34 -4.70 -7.15
C ALA A 192 -16.56 -4.64 -5.62
N PHE A 193 -16.80 -5.80 -4.98
CA PHE A 193 -16.89 -5.88 -3.52
C PHE A 193 -15.54 -5.58 -2.82
N LEU A 194 -14.43 -6.14 -3.34
CA LEU A 194 -13.08 -5.87 -2.81
C LEU A 194 -12.75 -4.38 -2.91
N ASP A 195 -13.11 -3.73 -4.02
CA ASP A 195 -12.96 -2.30 -4.23
C ASP A 195 -13.86 -1.49 -3.30
N ALA A 196 -15.10 -1.92 -3.05
CA ALA A 196 -15.99 -1.25 -2.09
C ALA A 196 -15.44 -1.30 -0.66
N VAL A 197 -14.82 -2.40 -0.26
CA VAL A 197 -14.12 -2.51 1.03
C VAL A 197 -12.88 -1.62 1.05
N ALA A 198 -12.06 -1.65 0.00
CA ALA A 198 -10.88 -0.81 -0.15
C ALA A 198 -11.23 0.69 -0.08
N ASP A 199 -12.32 1.10 -0.72
CA ASP A 199 -12.85 2.46 -0.72
C ASP A 199 -13.47 2.84 0.63
N ALA A 200 -14.03 1.90 1.37
CA ALA A 200 -14.60 2.23 2.67
C ALA A 200 -13.56 2.51 3.76
N LEU A 201 -12.35 1.92 3.72
CA LEU A 201 -11.44 1.89 4.88
C LEU A 201 -10.68 3.20 5.18
N PRO A 202 -10.10 3.94 4.20
CA PRO A 202 -9.28 5.13 4.49
C PRO A 202 -10.05 6.31 5.10
N ARG A 203 -11.39 6.30 5.01
CA ARG A 203 -12.29 7.42 5.34
C ARG A 203 -12.69 7.43 6.80
N SER A 204 -11.73 7.63 7.70
CA SER A 204 -12.02 7.83 9.12
C SER A 204 -12.56 9.25 9.38
N PRO A 205 -13.26 9.52 10.51
CA PRO A 205 -13.72 10.87 10.83
C PRO A 205 -12.61 11.95 10.87
N ALA A 206 -11.36 11.55 11.08
CA ALA A 206 -10.21 12.44 11.08
C ALA A 206 -9.43 12.45 9.74
N ALA A 207 -9.83 11.64 8.75
CA ALA A 207 -9.07 11.45 7.52
C ALA A 207 -8.94 12.75 6.71
N SER A 208 -10.04 13.48 6.52
CA SER A 208 -10.01 14.75 5.78
C SER A 208 -9.17 15.83 6.48
N LEU A 209 -9.14 15.81 7.83
CA LEU A 209 -8.29 16.70 8.61
C LEU A 209 -6.81 16.34 8.46
N ALA A 210 -6.49 15.05 8.48
CA ALA A 210 -5.12 14.56 8.32
C ALA A 210 -4.59 14.75 6.89
N ALA A 211 -5.43 14.55 5.88
CA ALA A 211 -5.09 14.72 4.47
C ALA A 211 -5.08 16.20 4.02
N GLY A 212 -5.71 17.10 4.80
CA GLY A 212 -5.86 18.52 4.46
C GLY A 212 -6.86 18.81 3.32
N ALA A 213 -7.54 17.78 2.80
CA ALA A 213 -8.54 17.88 1.74
C ALA A 213 -9.57 16.74 1.84
N PRO A 214 -10.79 16.92 1.31
CA PRO A 214 -11.83 15.89 1.34
C PRO A 214 -11.62 14.78 0.28
N ALA A 215 -10.92 15.05 -0.82
CA ALA A 215 -10.68 14.06 -1.86
C ALA A 215 -9.94 12.84 -1.31
N PHE A 216 -10.43 11.64 -1.60
CA PHE A 216 -9.92 10.35 -1.13
C PHE A 216 -10.01 10.11 0.39
N ALA A 217 -10.57 11.05 1.16
CA ALA A 217 -10.57 11.04 2.63
C ALA A 217 -11.97 11.23 3.25
N ALA A 218 -12.87 11.97 2.59
CA ALA A 218 -14.24 12.18 3.03
C ALA A 218 -15.13 10.98 2.70
N THR A 219 -16.15 10.74 3.52
CA THR A 219 -17.15 9.68 3.27
C THR A 219 -17.94 9.99 2.01
N GLU A 220 -18.35 11.25 1.86
CA GLU A 220 -19.12 11.74 0.73
C GLU A 220 -18.33 11.65 -0.59
N PRO A 221 -18.94 11.19 -1.70
CA PRO A 221 -18.39 11.29 -3.06
C PRO A 221 -17.86 12.68 -3.41
N GLN A 222 -16.59 12.78 -3.80
CA GLN A 222 -15.98 14.02 -4.29
C GLN A 222 -15.71 13.91 -5.79
N GLN A 223 -16.22 14.84 -6.59
CA GLN A 223 -15.86 14.96 -8.01
C GLN A 223 -14.55 15.74 -8.13
N VAL A 224 -13.53 15.09 -8.68
CA VAL A 224 -12.17 15.66 -8.82
C VAL A 224 -11.55 15.30 -10.18
N PRO A 225 -12.17 15.69 -11.30
CA PRO A 225 -11.70 15.35 -12.64
C PRO A 225 -10.24 15.76 -12.91
N GLU A 226 -9.78 16.84 -12.27
CA GLU A 226 -8.39 17.32 -12.31
C GLU A 226 -7.37 16.28 -11.79
N HIS A 227 -7.79 15.35 -10.93
CA HIS A 227 -6.94 14.29 -10.40
C HIS A 227 -6.83 13.07 -11.31
N ARG A 228 -7.54 13.02 -12.45
CA ARG A 228 -7.55 11.85 -13.35
C ARG A 228 -6.15 11.49 -13.85
N ALA A 229 -5.38 12.48 -14.30
CA ALA A 229 -4.02 12.26 -14.80
C ALA A 229 -3.10 11.78 -13.68
N TRP A 230 -3.16 12.40 -12.50
CA TRP A 230 -2.41 11.98 -11.33
C TRP A 230 -2.76 10.56 -10.90
N ALA A 231 -4.04 10.22 -10.82
CA ALA A 231 -4.51 8.89 -10.43
C ALA A 231 -4.10 7.83 -11.46
N ALA A 232 -4.15 8.15 -12.76
CA ALA A 232 -3.65 7.28 -13.81
C ALA A 232 -2.14 7.05 -13.71
N ASP A 233 -1.35 8.08 -13.38
CA ASP A 233 0.10 7.97 -13.18
C ASP A 233 0.44 7.12 -11.94
N VAL A 234 -0.31 7.31 -10.83
CA VAL A 234 -0.16 6.50 -9.61
C VAL A 234 -0.50 5.04 -9.92
N ALA A 235 -1.66 4.79 -10.54
CA ALA A 235 -2.08 3.46 -10.97
C ALA A 235 -1.05 2.82 -11.92
N ALA A 236 -0.60 3.52 -12.95
CA ALA A 236 0.37 2.99 -13.91
C ALA A 236 1.68 2.58 -13.24
N GLY A 237 2.13 3.29 -12.19
CA GLY A 237 3.31 2.91 -11.43
C GLY A 237 3.10 1.70 -10.50
N HIS A 238 1.87 1.32 -10.18
CA HIS A 238 1.56 0.21 -9.28
C HIS A 238 1.04 -1.03 -10.01
N ASP A 239 0.21 -0.84 -11.04
CA ASP A 239 -0.27 -1.87 -11.98
C ASP A 239 0.76 -2.19 -13.08
N ALA A 240 1.87 -1.44 -13.11
CA ALA A 240 3.07 -1.80 -13.83
C ALA A 240 3.37 -3.27 -13.55
N GLY A 241 3.39 -4.11 -14.60
CA GLY A 241 3.85 -5.49 -14.51
C GLY A 241 5.32 -5.61 -14.12
N VAL A 242 5.96 -4.51 -13.73
CA VAL A 242 7.38 -4.36 -13.44
C VAL A 242 7.59 -3.56 -12.16
N ARG A 243 8.37 -4.10 -11.23
CA ARG A 243 9.00 -3.34 -10.13
C ARG A 243 10.46 -3.05 -10.45
N ILE A 244 11.01 -2.00 -9.84
CA ILE A 244 12.44 -1.72 -9.91
C ILE A 244 13.11 -1.96 -8.56
N SER A 245 14.35 -2.41 -8.56
CA SER A 245 15.21 -2.49 -7.37
C SER A 245 16.61 -1.96 -7.71
N LEU A 246 17.38 -1.62 -6.68
CA LEU A 246 18.80 -1.27 -6.83
C LEU A 246 19.65 -2.40 -6.27
N ARG A 247 20.51 -2.99 -7.11
CA ARG A 247 21.54 -3.92 -6.66
C ARG A 247 22.84 -3.16 -6.48
N VAL A 248 23.33 -3.10 -5.25
CA VAL A 248 24.64 -2.51 -4.96
C VAL A 248 25.71 -3.52 -5.30
N GLU A 249 26.64 -3.14 -6.16
CA GLU A 249 27.81 -3.89 -6.56
C GLU A 249 29.06 -3.17 -6.07
N VAL A 250 30.06 -3.95 -5.69
CA VAL A 250 31.38 -3.46 -5.30
C VAL A 250 32.40 -4.09 -6.22
N PRO A 251 32.77 -3.42 -7.33
CA PRO A 251 33.78 -3.92 -8.24
C PRO A 251 35.09 -4.22 -7.48
N GLY A 252 35.59 -5.45 -7.63
CA GLY A 252 36.83 -5.88 -6.95
C GLY A 252 36.63 -6.63 -5.63
N LEU A 253 35.43 -6.63 -5.03
CA LEU A 253 35.17 -7.36 -3.78
C LEU A 253 35.38 -8.88 -3.91
N ASP A 254 35.10 -9.46 -5.08
CA ASP A 254 35.34 -10.89 -5.37
C ASP A 254 36.81 -11.21 -5.69
N ARG A 255 37.67 -10.19 -5.87
CA ARG A 255 39.11 -10.30 -6.19
C ARG A 255 40.03 -9.88 -5.04
N ALA A 256 39.48 -9.33 -3.96
CA ALA A 256 40.26 -8.89 -2.82
C ALA A 256 40.98 -10.08 -2.15
N VAL A 257 42.30 -10.10 -2.26
CA VAL A 257 43.16 -11.02 -1.51
C VAL A 257 43.33 -10.42 -0.10
N PRO A 258 43.08 -11.17 0.99
CA PRO A 258 43.24 -10.65 2.34
C PRO A 258 44.71 -10.25 2.58
N GLY A 259 44.95 -8.95 2.79
CA GLY A 259 46.27 -8.38 3.11
C GLY A 259 46.89 -7.48 2.03
N ALA A 260 46.19 -7.15 0.94
CA ALA A 260 46.61 -6.08 0.04
C ALA A 260 46.19 -4.72 0.64
N GLU A 261 47.16 -3.91 1.07
CA GLU A 261 46.98 -2.51 1.42
C GLU A 261 46.81 -1.68 0.13
N ASP A 262 45.73 -1.91 -0.62
CA ASP A 262 45.35 -0.98 -1.67
C ASP A 262 44.43 0.08 -1.04
N GLU A 263 44.99 1.28 -0.81
CA GLU A 263 44.25 2.52 -0.56
C GLU A 263 43.45 2.98 -1.81
N GLU A 264 43.05 2.06 -2.69
CA GLU A 264 42.11 2.36 -3.76
C GLU A 264 40.71 2.46 -3.17
N ARG A 265 40.10 3.64 -3.30
CA ARG A 265 38.71 3.89 -2.88
C ARG A 265 37.80 2.83 -3.47
N VAL A 266 37.16 2.06 -2.60
CA VAL A 266 36.15 1.07 -2.96
C VAL A 266 35.00 1.81 -3.67
N ALA A 267 34.88 1.63 -4.97
CA ALA A 267 33.76 2.18 -5.72
C ALA A 267 32.52 1.33 -5.48
N PHE A 268 31.37 1.96 -5.24
CA PHE A 268 30.09 1.27 -5.15
C PHE A 268 29.26 1.66 -6.37
N ARG A 269 28.59 0.68 -6.97
CA ARG A 269 27.75 0.90 -8.15
C ARG A 269 26.35 0.36 -7.89
N ALA A 270 25.34 1.20 -8.00
CA ALA A 270 23.94 0.79 -7.92
C ALA A 270 23.42 0.45 -9.32
N VAL A 271 23.17 -0.83 -9.58
CA VAL A 271 22.60 -1.32 -10.85
C VAL A 271 21.07 -1.38 -10.72
N LEU A 272 20.37 -0.80 -11.69
CA LEU A 272 18.91 -0.82 -11.74
C LEU A 272 18.43 -2.17 -12.27
N GLN A 273 17.65 -2.90 -11.48
CA GLN A 273 17.02 -4.14 -11.89
C GLN A 273 15.53 -3.97 -12.09
N MET A 274 14.97 -4.76 -12.99
CA MET A 274 13.55 -4.89 -13.26
C MET A 274 13.08 -6.28 -12.81
N HIS A 275 11.96 -6.31 -12.10
CA HIS A 275 11.33 -7.52 -11.60
C HIS A 275 9.94 -7.63 -12.18
N SER A 276 9.55 -8.81 -12.68
CA SER A 276 8.18 -9.01 -13.12
C SER A 276 7.26 -9.15 -11.92
N VAL A 277 6.11 -8.49 -11.96
CA VAL A 277 5.05 -8.63 -10.95
C VAL A 277 4.27 -9.93 -11.15
N SER A 278 4.20 -10.44 -12.39
CA SER A 278 3.52 -11.70 -12.71
C SER A 278 4.40 -12.93 -12.48
N ASP A 279 5.72 -12.78 -12.50
CA ASP A 279 6.69 -13.86 -12.25
C ASP A 279 7.84 -13.35 -11.35
N PRO A 280 7.80 -13.61 -10.03
CA PRO A 280 8.83 -13.17 -9.10
C PRO A 280 10.24 -13.73 -9.37
N ALA A 281 10.37 -14.82 -10.13
CA ALA A 281 11.67 -15.38 -10.49
C ALA A 281 12.33 -14.62 -11.65
N LEU A 282 11.56 -13.82 -12.38
CA LEU A 282 12.03 -13.07 -13.53
C LEU A 282 12.60 -11.71 -13.10
N VAL A 283 13.92 -11.67 -12.98
CA VAL A 283 14.71 -10.48 -12.67
C VAL A 283 15.71 -10.25 -13.79
N ALA A 284 15.81 -9.01 -14.29
CA ALA A 284 16.77 -8.64 -15.32
C ALA A 284 17.32 -7.23 -15.05
N ASP A 285 18.56 -6.98 -15.47
CA ASP A 285 19.13 -5.64 -15.39
C ASP A 285 18.44 -4.74 -16.43
N ALA A 286 18.22 -3.47 -16.08
CA ALA A 286 17.50 -2.54 -16.95
C ALA A 286 18.17 -2.44 -18.33
N THR A 287 19.49 -2.55 -18.39
CA THR A 287 20.28 -2.58 -19.63
C THR A 287 19.88 -3.72 -20.56
N GLU A 288 19.65 -4.93 -20.04
CA GLU A 288 19.23 -6.09 -20.82
C GLU A 288 17.82 -5.93 -21.39
N VAL A 289 16.93 -5.28 -20.63
CA VAL A 289 15.56 -5.01 -21.05
C VAL A 289 15.51 -3.86 -22.08
N TRP A 290 16.40 -2.87 -21.96
CA TRP A 290 16.52 -1.75 -22.91
C TRP A 290 17.21 -2.13 -24.21
N ALA A 291 18.18 -3.05 -24.18
CA ALA A 291 18.89 -3.57 -25.36
C ALA A 291 18.00 -4.36 -26.35
N ALA A 292 16.72 -4.57 -26.02
CA ALA A 292 15.71 -5.18 -26.90
C ALA A 292 16.00 -6.62 -27.33
N SER A 293 16.59 -7.45 -26.46
CA SER A 293 16.56 -8.90 -26.69
C SER A 293 15.10 -9.37 -26.73
N ARG A 294 14.68 -10.06 -27.80
CA ARG A 294 13.29 -10.54 -27.99
C ARG A 294 12.79 -11.40 -26.82
N ALA A 295 13.70 -12.00 -26.05
CA ALA A 295 13.38 -12.82 -24.89
C ALA A 295 12.94 -11.97 -23.69
N SER A 296 13.72 -10.96 -23.29
CA SER A 296 13.39 -10.08 -22.16
C SER A 296 12.20 -9.16 -22.46
N ALA A 297 12.05 -8.66 -23.69
CA ALA A 297 10.89 -7.87 -24.09
C ALA A 297 9.56 -8.66 -24.06
N LYS A 298 9.58 -9.97 -24.35
CA LYS A 298 8.39 -10.83 -24.20
C LYS A 298 8.08 -11.15 -22.73
N ALA A 299 9.11 -11.25 -21.89
CA ALA A 299 8.98 -11.69 -20.51
C ALA A 299 8.41 -10.60 -19.58
N PHE A 300 8.80 -9.32 -19.79
CA PHE A 300 8.29 -8.18 -19.02
C PHE A 300 7.10 -7.44 -19.69
N GLY A 301 6.88 -7.68 -20.98
CA GLY A 301 5.77 -7.10 -21.74
C GLY A 301 6.07 -5.73 -22.39
N PRO A 302 5.16 -5.25 -23.27
CA PRO A 302 5.40 -4.10 -24.14
C PRO A 302 5.44 -2.74 -23.42
N ARG A 303 4.87 -2.63 -22.21
CA ARG A 303 4.87 -1.39 -21.41
C ARG A 303 5.98 -1.31 -20.37
N ALA A 304 6.75 -2.38 -20.17
CA ALA A 304 7.76 -2.53 -19.14
C ALA A 304 8.74 -1.34 -19.01
N ARG A 305 9.19 -0.80 -20.15
CA ARG A 305 10.13 0.34 -20.15
C ARG A 305 9.48 1.63 -19.69
N MET A 306 8.26 1.90 -20.14
CA MET A 306 7.49 3.08 -19.72
C MET A 306 7.23 3.01 -18.20
N ASP A 307 6.78 1.85 -17.76
CA ASP A 307 6.45 1.56 -16.37
C ASP A 307 7.67 1.69 -15.44
N ALA A 308 8.82 1.16 -15.87
CA ALA A 308 10.08 1.31 -15.15
C ALA A 308 10.57 2.77 -15.09
N LEU A 309 10.37 3.56 -16.15
CA LEU A 309 10.69 5.00 -16.10
C LEU A 309 9.76 5.78 -15.15
N LEU A 310 8.48 5.41 -15.06
CA LEU A 310 7.55 6.00 -14.08
C LEU A 310 7.95 5.61 -12.65
N ALA A 311 8.31 4.35 -12.42
CA ALA A 311 8.83 3.90 -11.13
C ALA A 311 10.12 4.63 -10.76
N LEU A 312 11.06 4.77 -11.70
CA LEU A 312 12.32 5.48 -11.50
C LEU A 312 12.09 6.98 -11.22
N ARG A 313 11.13 7.62 -11.89
CA ARG A 313 10.77 9.03 -11.64
C ARG A 313 10.24 9.23 -10.22
N ARG A 314 9.49 8.26 -9.68
CA ARG A 314 9.07 8.30 -8.27
C ARG A 314 10.24 8.10 -7.33
N ALA A 315 11.09 7.11 -7.60
CA ALA A 315 12.28 6.83 -6.79
C ALA A 315 13.22 8.05 -6.72
N ALA A 316 13.46 8.74 -7.85
CA ALA A 316 14.29 9.94 -7.90
C ALA A 316 13.72 11.14 -7.13
N ARG A 317 12.39 11.18 -6.89
CA ARG A 317 11.78 12.19 -6.00
C ARG A 317 11.97 11.87 -4.52
N ALA A 318 12.01 10.59 -4.17
CA ALA A 318 12.25 10.13 -2.81
C ALA A 318 13.75 10.16 -2.46
N TRP A 319 14.60 9.86 -3.42
CA TRP A 319 16.06 9.81 -3.27
C TRP A 319 16.72 10.46 -4.49
N THR A 320 17.14 11.72 -4.33
CA THR A 320 17.65 12.60 -5.39
C THR A 320 18.81 12.03 -6.22
N PRO A 321 19.75 11.23 -5.66
CA PRO A 321 20.85 10.66 -6.44
C PRO A 321 20.45 9.86 -7.68
N LEU A 322 19.22 9.34 -7.78
CA LEU A 322 18.74 8.62 -8.98
C LEU A 322 18.38 9.53 -10.16
N ALA A 323 18.31 10.84 -9.98
CA ALA A 323 17.89 11.78 -11.03
C ALA A 323 18.69 11.65 -12.35
N PRO A 324 20.02 11.41 -12.37
CA PRO A 324 20.78 11.23 -13.61
C PRO A 324 20.29 10.06 -14.47
N LEU A 325 19.77 8.98 -13.87
CA LEU A 325 19.28 7.81 -14.60
C LEU A 325 18.04 8.12 -15.46
N LEU A 326 17.28 9.17 -15.12
CA LEU A 326 16.11 9.60 -15.91
C LEU A 326 16.49 10.29 -17.22
N SER A 327 17.69 10.86 -17.28
CA SER A 327 18.20 11.55 -18.48
C SER A 327 19.06 10.64 -19.35
N ALA A 328 19.45 9.46 -18.86
CA ALA A 328 20.22 8.50 -19.61
C ALA A 328 19.38 7.82 -20.71
N ALA A 329 20.00 7.52 -21.85
CA ALA A 329 19.34 6.76 -22.92
C ALA A 329 18.95 5.33 -22.47
N VAL A 330 19.73 4.78 -21.55
CA VAL A 330 19.46 3.52 -20.84
C VAL A 330 19.70 3.77 -19.35
N PRO A 331 18.69 3.55 -18.49
CA PRO A 331 18.85 3.71 -17.04
C PRO A 331 19.56 2.48 -16.46
N ASP A 332 20.86 2.35 -16.73
CA ASP A 332 21.68 1.18 -16.37
C ASP A 332 22.05 1.17 -14.88
N ALA A 333 22.96 2.06 -14.51
CA ALA A 333 23.57 2.06 -13.19
C ALA A 333 24.09 3.45 -12.82
N LEU A 334 24.24 3.66 -11.51
CA LEU A 334 24.76 4.88 -10.90
C LEU A 334 26.01 4.52 -10.07
N ASP A 335 27.11 5.22 -10.29
CA ASP A 335 28.26 5.15 -9.40
C ASP A 335 27.97 5.99 -8.16
N LEU A 336 28.11 5.37 -6.98
CA LEU A 336 27.75 5.94 -5.69
C LEU A 336 28.97 6.59 -5.03
N ALA A 337 28.80 7.81 -4.54
CA ALA A 337 29.73 8.48 -3.66
C ALA A 337 29.59 8.00 -2.20
N ASP A 338 30.60 8.28 -1.37
CA ASP A 338 30.64 7.90 0.06
C ASP A 338 29.43 8.44 0.84
N GLU A 339 28.99 9.66 0.52
CA GLU A 339 27.82 10.29 1.14
C GLU A 339 26.51 9.55 0.78
N GLU A 340 26.40 9.09 -0.46
CA GLU A 340 25.20 8.40 -0.98
C GLU A 340 25.10 6.98 -0.41
N ILE A 341 26.23 6.30 -0.22
CA ILE A 341 26.29 5.00 0.46
C ILE A 341 25.86 5.17 1.92
N THR A 342 26.36 6.21 2.59
CA THR A 342 26.02 6.51 3.98
C THR A 342 24.51 6.77 4.12
N ASP A 343 23.92 7.51 3.18
CA ASP A 343 22.47 7.74 3.16
C ASP A 343 21.67 6.46 2.86
N LEU A 344 22.12 5.62 1.92
CA LEU A 344 21.50 4.31 1.66
C LEU A 344 21.53 3.39 2.89
N LEU A 345 22.58 3.45 3.71
CA LEU A 345 22.65 2.72 4.98
C LEU A 345 21.77 3.35 6.09
N GLY A 346 21.24 4.55 5.87
CA GLY A 346 20.49 5.35 6.83
C GLY A 346 19.02 5.62 6.44
N THR A 347 18.74 6.82 5.94
CA THR A 347 17.39 7.29 5.57
C THR A 347 17.02 6.91 4.14
N GLY A 348 17.97 7.00 3.21
CA GLY A 348 17.75 6.73 1.79
C GLY A 348 17.11 5.37 1.50
N ALA A 349 17.53 4.28 2.16
CA ALA A 349 16.88 2.97 1.97
C ALA A 349 15.42 2.95 2.44
N ARG A 350 15.07 3.70 3.49
CA ARG A 350 13.68 3.79 3.97
C ARG A 350 12.82 4.62 3.03
N ASP A 351 13.36 5.71 2.51
CA ASP A 351 12.68 6.58 1.55
C ASP A 351 12.46 5.86 0.20
N LEU A 352 13.46 5.09 -0.25
CA LEU A 352 13.35 4.22 -1.42
C LEU A 352 12.33 3.09 -1.21
N ALA A 353 12.33 2.43 -0.04
CA ALA A 353 11.35 1.39 0.28
C ALA A 353 9.92 1.96 0.31
N ALA A 354 9.73 3.17 0.85
CA ALA A 354 8.46 3.88 0.81
C ALA A 354 8.02 4.23 -0.62
N ALA A 355 8.97 4.46 -1.53
CA ALA A 355 8.73 4.62 -2.96
C ALA A 355 8.55 3.29 -3.73
N GLY A 356 8.64 2.14 -3.03
CA GLY A 356 8.48 0.80 -3.61
C GLY A 356 9.72 0.26 -4.32
N VAL A 357 10.92 0.73 -3.95
CA VAL A 357 12.22 0.29 -4.50
C VAL A 357 13.03 -0.41 -3.41
N ASP A 358 13.29 -1.69 -3.60
CA ASP A 358 14.15 -2.47 -2.71
C ASP A 358 15.63 -2.22 -3.04
N VAL A 359 16.49 -2.22 -2.01
CA VAL A 359 17.95 -2.12 -2.15
C VAL A 359 18.58 -3.45 -1.74
N HIS A 360 19.31 -4.07 -2.67
CA HIS A 360 19.97 -5.36 -2.48
C HIS A 360 21.47 -5.18 -2.29
N TRP A 361 21.99 -5.64 -1.17
CA TRP A 361 23.41 -5.60 -0.83
C TRP A 361 24.11 -6.93 -1.13
N PRO A 362 25.40 -6.91 -1.49
CA PRO A 362 26.22 -8.11 -1.61
C PRO A 362 26.19 -8.94 -0.32
N ARG A 363 26.07 -10.27 -0.44
CA ARG A 363 26.00 -11.18 0.71
C ARG A 363 27.23 -11.11 1.63
N GLN A 364 28.37 -10.70 1.07
CA GLN A 364 29.64 -10.51 1.77
C GLN A 364 29.56 -9.33 2.76
N LEU A 365 28.88 -8.25 2.41
CA LEU A 365 28.68 -7.07 3.26
C LEU A 365 27.58 -7.28 4.32
N ALA A 366 26.64 -8.19 4.07
CA ALA A 366 25.55 -8.49 4.99
C ALA A 366 25.97 -9.33 6.23
N ARG A 367 27.22 -9.83 6.29
CA ARG A 367 27.61 -10.87 7.25
C ARG A 367 28.19 -10.38 8.57
N ARG A 368 28.72 -9.16 8.67
CA ARG A 368 29.25 -8.58 9.92
C ARG A 368 29.54 -7.09 9.77
N LEU A 369 29.14 -6.32 10.78
CA LEU A 369 29.51 -4.92 10.96
C LEU A 369 30.57 -4.89 12.05
N SER A 370 31.79 -4.49 11.71
CA SER A 370 32.89 -4.40 12.68
C SER A 370 33.16 -2.93 13.02
N ALA A 371 33.04 -2.60 14.31
CA ALA A 371 33.36 -1.27 14.82
C ALA A 371 34.79 -1.28 15.36
N ARG A 372 35.66 -0.43 14.81
CA ARG A 372 37.03 -0.26 15.31
C ARG A 372 37.18 1.15 15.87
N ALA A 373 37.54 1.25 17.15
CA ALA A 373 37.98 2.49 17.73
C ALA A 373 39.41 2.77 17.26
N VAL A 374 39.60 3.85 16.50
CA VAL A 374 40.92 4.32 16.08
C VAL A 374 41.30 5.49 16.97
N ILE A 375 42.37 5.32 17.74
CA ILE A 375 42.99 6.39 18.52
C ILE A 375 43.97 7.10 17.60
N GLY A 376 43.71 8.38 17.33
CA GLY A 376 44.56 9.19 16.47
C GLY A 376 44.19 10.67 16.58
N PRO A 377 45.10 11.59 16.20
CA PRO A 377 44.80 13.02 16.22
C PRO A 377 43.51 13.29 15.42
N PRO A 378 42.68 14.26 15.84
CA PRO A 378 41.43 14.57 15.15
C PRO A 378 41.74 14.85 13.68
N GLY A 379 41.13 14.07 12.78
CA GLY A 379 41.23 14.32 11.34
C GLY A 379 40.54 15.64 11.01
N GLU A 380 41.11 16.40 10.08
CA GLU A 380 40.49 17.59 9.50
C GLU A 380 39.20 17.19 8.77
N GLY A 381 38.10 17.03 9.51
CA GLY A 381 36.86 16.52 8.94
C GLY A 381 35.66 16.42 9.89
N SER A 382 35.80 16.76 11.18
CA SER A 382 34.63 16.91 12.06
C SER A 382 34.00 18.30 11.89
N PRO A 383 32.74 18.40 11.41
CA PRO A 383 32.07 19.68 11.33
C PRO A 383 31.51 20.03 12.71
N GLY A 384 32.22 20.89 13.43
CA GLY A 384 31.72 21.48 14.68
C GLY A 384 32.81 21.84 15.67
N GLY A 385 33.25 23.09 15.63
CA GLY A 385 34.06 23.68 16.70
C GLY A 385 35.15 24.62 16.21
N GLU A 386 34.77 25.78 15.67
CA GLU A 386 35.72 26.90 15.57
C GLU A 386 36.02 27.42 16.98
N SER A 387 37.30 27.40 17.37
CA SER A 387 37.83 28.31 18.37
C SER A 387 39.21 28.81 17.93
N PRO A 388 39.48 30.12 18.05
CA PRO A 388 40.64 30.73 17.41
C PRO A 388 41.76 30.91 18.45
N ASP A 389 42.76 30.05 18.44
CA ASP A 389 44.15 30.48 18.67
C ASP A 389 45.13 29.32 18.47
N ARG A 390 46.12 29.50 17.59
CA ARG A 390 47.53 29.15 17.79
C ARG A 390 48.32 29.22 16.49
N PHE A 391 49.15 30.25 16.39
CA PHE A 391 50.32 30.22 15.53
C PHE A 391 51.32 29.16 16.03
N ARG A 392 51.82 28.37 15.06
CA ARG A 392 53.09 27.63 15.03
C ARG A 392 53.28 26.45 16.00
N THR A 393 53.24 25.22 15.46
CA THR A 393 54.43 24.34 15.32
C THR A 393 54.08 23.21 14.34
N THR A 394 54.84 23.12 13.25
CA THR A 394 54.81 22.04 12.25
C THR A 394 55.48 20.78 12.80
N THR A 395 54.67 19.89 13.39
CA THR A 395 54.84 18.43 13.42
C THR A 395 53.57 17.86 14.08
N PRO A 396 52.83 16.91 13.48
CA PRO A 396 51.70 16.30 14.15
C PRO A 396 52.20 15.57 15.41
N SER A 397 51.80 16.06 16.58
CA SER A 397 52.16 15.43 17.84
C SER A 397 51.29 14.18 18.03
N PHE A 398 51.79 13.04 17.56
CA PHE A 398 51.14 11.73 17.69
C PHE A 398 51.07 11.20 19.15
N LEU A 399 51.54 11.98 20.13
CA LEU A 399 51.66 11.59 21.54
C LEU A 399 51.16 12.67 22.52
N SER A 400 50.34 13.62 22.08
CA SER A 400 49.69 14.54 23.03
C SER A 400 48.60 13.81 23.82
N ALA A 401 48.42 14.18 25.10
CA ALA A 401 47.39 13.58 25.94
C ALA A 401 45.97 13.74 25.35
N ASP A 402 45.71 14.83 24.62
CA ASP A 402 44.45 15.08 23.93
C ASP A 402 44.27 14.18 22.68
N ALA A 403 45.34 13.83 21.97
CA ALA A 403 45.29 12.90 20.83
C ALA A 403 45.07 11.43 21.28
N LEU A 404 45.52 11.07 22.49
CA LEU A 404 45.30 9.75 23.10
C LEU A 404 43.86 9.56 23.64
N LEU A 405 43.10 10.65 23.76
CA LEU A 405 41.71 10.66 24.25
C LEU A 405 40.68 10.94 23.14
N ALA A 406 41.13 11.18 21.91
CA ALA A 406 40.26 11.35 20.75
C ALA A 406 39.80 9.99 20.22
N PHE A 407 38.54 9.65 20.50
CA PHE A 407 37.91 8.42 20.00
C PHE A 407 37.21 8.69 18.67
N ASN A 408 37.80 8.21 17.58
CA ASN A 408 37.15 8.18 16.27
C ASN A 408 36.60 6.78 16.02
N TRP A 409 35.29 6.70 15.75
CA TRP A 409 34.61 5.47 15.42
C TRP A 409 34.68 5.25 13.90
N ARG A 410 35.30 4.15 13.47
CA ARG A 410 35.18 3.66 12.10
C ARG A 410 34.36 2.39 12.09
N PHE A 411 33.35 2.36 11.21
CA PHE A 411 32.55 1.17 10.95
C PHE A 411 33.01 0.58 9.63
N ALA A 412 33.38 -0.70 9.64
CA ALA A 412 33.67 -1.46 8.44
C ALA A 412 32.55 -2.48 8.21
N LEU A 413 32.16 -2.65 6.96
CA LEU A 413 31.24 -3.68 6.50
C LEU A 413 32.06 -4.82 5.91
N GLY A 414 31.97 -6.02 6.49
CA GLY A 414 32.84 -7.16 6.13
C GLY A 414 33.97 -7.43 7.14
N ASP A 415 34.75 -8.48 6.88
CA ASP A 415 35.92 -8.91 7.68
C ASP A 415 37.21 -8.20 7.23
#